data_AF-A0A3S1DHX1-F1
#
_entry.id   AF-A0A3S1DHX1-F1
#
_cell.length_a   1.000
_cell.length_b   1.000
_cell.length_c   1.000
_cell.angle_alpha   90.00
_cell.angle_beta   90.00
_cell.angle_gamma   90.00
#
_symmetry.space_group_name_H-M   'P 1'
#
loop_
_entity.id
_entity.type
_entity.pdbx_description
1 polymer ?
#
loop_
_entity_poly.entity_id
_entity_poly.type
_entity_poly.pdbx_seq_one_letter_code
_entity_poly.pdbx_strand_id
1 'polypeptide(L)' 'DTNRDVIVRYLISQGTINPSADANWSFAPMPGTSVVFETGAKAKDFIAQVKSLKIEPAGEGEAGFAKYRITL' A
#
# COMPACT_ATOMS: atom_id res chain seq x y z
N ASP A 1 3.57 -22.89 -8.49
CA ASP A 1 4.96 -22.65 -8.93
C ASP A 1 5.07 -22.10 -10.34
N THR A 2 4.45 -22.74 -11.34
CA THR A 2 4.51 -22.36 -12.76
C THR A 2 4.22 -20.89 -13.07
N ASN A 3 3.18 -20.29 -12.49
CA ASN A 3 2.88 -18.86 -12.72
C ASN A 3 3.98 -17.92 -12.22
N ARG A 4 4.60 -18.25 -11.07
CA ARG A 4 5.69 -17.45 -10.51
C ARG A 4 6.93 -17.57 -11.38
N ASP A 5 7.24 -18.78 -11.85
CA ASP A 5 8.39 -19.03 -12.73
C ASP A 5 8.26 -18.26 -14.07
N VAL A 6 7.06 -18.24 -14.65
CA VAL A 6 6.78 -17.44 -15.87
C VAL A 6 7.00 -15.94 -15.64
N ILE A 7 6.54 -15.40 -14.50
CA ILE A 7 6.75 -13.99 -14.15
C ILE A 7 8.24 -13.71 -13.95
N VAL A 8 8.97 -14.57 -13.23
CA VAL A 8 10.41 -14.39 -12.98
C VAL A 8 11.20 -14.38 -14.28
N ARG A 9 10.94 -15.33 -15.18
CA ARG A 9 11.60 -15.37 -16.50
C ARG A 9 11.31 -14.11 -17.33
N TYR A 10 10.08 -13.62 -17.27
CA TYR A 10 9.71 -12.37 -17.94
C TYR A 10 10.44 -11.15 -17.36
N LEU A 11 10.54 -11.05 -16.03
CA LEU A 11 11.29 -9.96 -15.39
C LEU A 11 12.77 -9.98 -15.77
N ILE A 12 13.38 -11.18 -15.81
CA ILE A 12 14.77 -11.36 -16.26
C ILE A 12 14.92 -10.94 -17.72
N SER A 13 13.99 -11.31 -18.61
CA SER A 13 14.08 -10.99 -20.03
C SER A 13 13.88 -9.51 -20.35
N GLN A 14 13.01 -8.81 -19.60
CA GLN A 14 12.79 -7.37 -19.76
C GLN A 14 13.96 -6.53 -19.23
N GLY A 15 14.69 -7.02 -18.22
CA GLY A 15 15.88 -6.38 -17.64
C GLY A 15 15.59 -5.13 -16.79
N THR A 16 14.77 -4.20 -17.30
CA THR A 16 14.26 -3.04 -16.56
C THR A 16 12.74 -3.05 -16.61
N ILE A 17 12.11 -2.88 -15.45
CA ILE A 17 10.67 -2.72 -15.34
C ILE A 17 10.33 -1.42 -14.62
N ASN A 18 9.14 -0.90 -14.86
CA ASN A 18 8.54 0.17 -14.07
C ASN A 18 7.59 -0.43 -13.03
N PRO A 19 8.00 -0.56 -11.75
CA PRO A 19 7.15 -1.09 -10.69
C PRO A 19 6.28 -0.03 -10.00
N SER A 20 6.24 1.22 -10.50
CA SER A 20 5.53 2.30 -9.83
C SER A 20 4.03 2.00 -9.72
N ALA A 21 3.48 2.22 -8.52
CA ALA A 21 2.04 2.23 -8.31
C ALA A 21 1.45 3.50 -8.95
N ASP A 22 0.71 3.31 -10.04
CA ASP A 22 0.10 4.37 -10.86
C ASP A 22 -1.31 4.76 -10.39
N ALA A 23 -1.77 4.19 -9.26
CA ALA A 23 -3.10 4.40 -8.69
C ALA A 23 -4.27 3.92 -9.58
N ASN A 24 -4.06 2.88 -10.41
CA ASN A 24 -5.11 2.31 -11.26
C ASN A 24 -6.13 1.38 -10.53
N TRP A 25 -5.98 1.15 -9.22
CA TRP A 25 -6.95 0.44 -8.38
C TRP A 25 -7.56 1.38 -7.33
N SER A 26 -8.86 1.20 -7.08
CA SER A 26 -9.59 1.87 -6.00
C SER A 26 -10.61 0.92 -5.38
N PHE A 27 -10.99 1.20 -4.13
CA PHE A 27 -12.15 0.55 -3.53
C PHE A 27 -13.43 1.17 -4.09
N ALA A 28 -14.48 0.35 -4.22
CA ALA A 28 -15.82 0.89 -4.42
C ALA A 28 -16.21 1.76 -3.19
N PRO A 29 -16.88 2.90 -3.36
CA PRO A 29 -17.26 3.77 -2.25
C PRO A 29 -18.11 3.03 -1.19
N MET A 30 -17.76 3.20 0.09
CA MET A 30 -18.43 2.57 1.24
C MET A 30 -18.69 3.57 2.37
N PRO A 31 -19.70 4.47 2.22
CA PRO A 31 -19.92 5.59 3.14
C PRO A 31 -19.95 5.21 4.62
N GLY A 32 -19.21 5.93 5.44
CA GLY A 32 -19.11 5.69 6.88
C GLY A 32 -18.20 4.52 7.28
N THR A 33 -17.57 3.85 6.32
CA THR A 33 -16.66 2.73 6.58
C THR A 33 -15.22 3.23 6.70
N SER A 34 -14.47 2.61 7.60
CA SER A 34 -13.03 2.85 7.69
C SER A 34 -12.28 1.58 8.06
N VAL A 35 -11.01 1.54 7.69
CA VAL A 35 -10.06 0.48 8.05
C VAL A 35 -8.96 1.11 8.89
N VAL A 36 -8.61 0.47 10.00
CA VAL A 36 -7.44 0.83 10.81
C VAL A 36 -6.39 -0.24 10.64
N PHE A 37 -5.14 0.18 10.41
CA PHE A 37 -4.00 -0.73 10.28
C PHE A 37 -2.78 -0.16 11.00
N GLU A 38 -1.84 -1.05 11.32
CA GLU A 38 -0.57 -0.72 11.94
C GLU A 38 0.58 -0.91 10.95
N THR A 39 1.57 -0.02 11.00
CA THR A 39 2.80 -0.13 10.22
C THR A 39 3.96 0.53 10.96
N GLY A 40 5.19 0.34 10.50
CA GLY A 40 6.37 0.88 11.17
C GLY A 40 6.33 2.40 11.29
N ALA A 41 6.93 2.95 12.35
CA ALA A 41 6.93 4.39 12.63
C ALA A 41 7.45 5.28 11.47
N LYS A 42 8.31 4.75 10.61
CA LYS A 42 8.82 5.44 9.41
C LYS A 42 7.76 5.64 8.31
N ALA A 43 6.61 5.00 8.39
CA ALA A 43 5.54 5.16 7.41
C ALA A 43 5.06 6.61 7.28
N LYS A 44 5.24 7.43 8.32
CA LYS A 44 4.94 8.88 8.29
C LYS A 44 5.67 9.60 7.15
N ASP A 45 6.85 9.12 6.76
CA ASP A 45 7.68 9.71 5.71
C ASP A 45 7.18 9.34 4.30
N PHE A 46 6.31 8.32 4.20
CA PHE A 46 5.86 7.73 2.94
C PHE A 46 4.35 7.81 2.71
N ILE A 47 3.54 8.04 3.76
CA ILE A 47 2.08 7.94 3.66
C ILE A 47 1.48 8.92 2.64
N ALA A 48 2.09 10.10 2.50
CA ALA A 48 1.69 11.12 1.53
C ALA A 48 1.97 10.71 0.06
N GLN A 49 2.78 9.67 -0.18
CA GLN A 49 3.06 9.16 -1.52
C GLN A 49 1.94 8.22 -2.01
N VAL A 50 1.08 7.74 -1.12
CA VAL A 50 -0.07 6.90 -1.49
C VAL A 50 -1.20 7.80 -1.98
N LYS A 51 -1.34 7.90 -3.30
CA LYS A 51 -2.33 8.80 -3.94
C LYS A 51 -3.71 8.18 -4.12
N SER A 52 -3.81 6.86 -4.13
CA SER A 52 -5.06 6.12 -4.38
C SER A 52 -6.00 6.07 -3.18
N LEU A 53 -5.52 6.41 -1.97
CA LEU A 53 -6.27 6.25 -0.73
C LEU A 53 -6.12 7.50 0.15
N LYS A 54 -7.19 7.84 0.85
CA LYS A 54 -7.14 8.85 1.91
C LYS A 54 -6.68 8.18 3.21
N ILE A 55 -5.45 8.44 3.62
CA ILE A 55 -4.84 7.86 4.82
C ILE A 55 -4.56 8.95 5.84
N GLU A 56 -5.02 8.75 7.07
CA GLU A 56 -4.85 9.70 8.18
C GLU A 56 -4.21 9.02 9.39
N PRO A 57 -3.36 9.69 10.17
CA PRO A 57 -2.83 9.15 11.42
C PRO A 57 -3.96 8.82 12.40
N ALA A 58 -3.86 7.66 13.06
CA ALA A 58 -4.83 7.18 14.04
C ALA A 58 -4.20 6.91 15.42
N GLY A 59 -3.00 7.44 15.66
CA GLY A 59 -2.28 7.35 16.93
C GLY A 59 -1.16 6.32 16.93
N GLU A 60 -0.76 5.91 18.12
CA GLU A 60 0.33 4.94 18.34
C GLU A 60 -0.22 3.50 18.36
N GLY A 61 0.51 2.61 17.70
CA GLY A 61 0.31 1.16 17.77
C GLY A 61 1.14 0.54 18.88
N GLU A 62 1.03 -0.78 19.01
CA GLU A 62 1.85 -1.50 19.98
C GLU A 62 3.29 -1.67 19.48
N ALA A 63 4.22 -1.99 20.37
CA ALA A 63 5.61 -2.33 20.02
C ALA A 63 6.33 -1.30 19.10
N GLY A 64 5.97 -0.02 19.18
CA GLY A 64 6.58 1.06 18.38
C GLY A 64 6.04 1.18 16.96
N PHE A 65 4.91 0.53 16.65
CA PHE A 65 4.16 0.74 15.42
C PHE A 65 3.34 2.03 15.48
N ALA A 66 2.96 2.55 14.32
CA ALA A 66 2.04 3.67 14.16
C ALA A 66 0.72 3.17 13.56
N LYS A 67 -0.41 3.68 14.06
CA LYS A 67 -1.74 3.40 13.55
C LYS A 67 -2.13 4.41 12.50
N TYR A 68 -2.76 3.94 11.43
CA TYR A 68 -3.34 4.77 10.38
C TYR A 68 -4.76 4.31 10.07
N ARG A 69 -5.58 5.25 9.57
CA ARG A 69 -6.95 5.00 9.14
C ARG A 69 -7.10 5.31 7.66
N ILE A 70 -7.79 4.43 6.94
CA ILE A 70 -8.28 4.64 5.58
C ILE A 70 -9.79 4.89 5.65
N THR A 71 -10.27 5.94 4.98
CA THR A 71 -11.70 6.14 4.73
C THR A 71 -12.07 5.57 3.37
N LEU A 72 -13.16 4.79 3.32
CA LEU A 72 -13.66 4.12 2.12
C LEU A 72 -15.02 4.69 1.67
#